data_AF-A0A524L9X5-F1
#
_entry.id   AF-A0A524L9X5-F1
#
_cell.length_a   1.000
_cell.length_b   1.000
_cell.length_c   1.000
_cell.angle_alpha   90.00
_cell.angle_beta   90.00
_cell.angle_gamma   90.00
#
_symmetry.space_group_name_H-M   'P 1'
#
loop_
_entity.id
_entity.type
_entity.pdbx_description
1 polymer ?
#
loop_
_entity_poly.entity_id
_entity_poly.type
_entity_poly.pdbx_seq_one_letter_code
_entity_poly.pdbx_strand_id
1 'polypeptide(L)'
;MPRELSHPTAKMLSHLELIYAPGERALAATLLRALGFRVLDPQTDPIPAKLGPAAAPFLIVYVDPESDDVFDNVLYVSEVSAPQRRFEEALRERLGEDGELARLHGELRASYASKPQMMTHLGVGFASTEEVERACERLARDPQLAGRVVVSPVFRPGGPGSLDDRVVQAFVYTDVVATGLLCTGQQIELQVRVDAA
;
A
#
# COMPACT_ATOMS: atom_id res chain seq x y z
N MET A 1 -24.09 10.67 11.35
CA MET A 1 -23.79 9.34 11.92
C MET A 1 -22.76 8.71 11.01
N PRO A 2 -21.53 8.42 11.46
CA PRO A 2 -20.58 7.65 10.66
C PRO A 2 -21.23 6.31 10.30
N ARG A 3 -21.05 5.88 9.06
CA ARG A 3 -21.68 4.66 8.54
C ARG A 3 -21.00 3.47 9.23
N GLU A 4 -21.77 2.69 9.97
CA GLU A 4 -21.27 1.47 10.59
C GLU A 4 -20.85 0.48 9.48
N LEU A 5 -19.56 0.18 9.41
CA LEU A 5 -18.98 -0.65 8.34
C LEU A 5 -19.14 -2.15 8.62
N SER A 6 -19.29 -2.54 9.89
CA SER A 6 -19.30 -3.93 10.36
C SER A 6 -20.46 -4.79 9.84
N HIS A 7 -21.50 -4.17 9.27
CA HIS A 7 -22.64 -4.84 8.66
C HIS A 7 -23.12 -4.12 7.40
N PRO A 8 -22.42 -4.29 6.26
CA PRO A 8 -22.76 -3.61 5.02
C PRO A 8 -24.19 -3.95 4.56
N THR A 9 -25.04 -2.92 4.45
CA THR A 9 -26.35 -3.05 3.76
C THR A 9 -26.22 -2.99 2.23
N ALA A 10 -25.00 -2.75 1.73
CA ALA A 10 -24.62 -2.76 0.33
C ALA A 10 -23.19 -3.33 0.20
N LYS A 11 -22.83 -3.82 -0.97
CA LYS A 11 -21.46 -4.33 -1.22
C LYS A 11 -20.43 -3.24 -0.92
N MET A 12 -19.40 -3.60 -0.16
CA MET A 12 -18.22 -2.76 0.10
C MET A 12 -16.95 -3.58 -0.08
N LEU A 13 -15.84 -2.90 -0.36
CA LEU A 13 -14.53 -3.51 -0.22
C LEU A 13 -14.27 -3.67 1.28
N SER A 14 -14.18 -4.92 1.72
CA SER A 14 -13.98 -5.28 3.14
C SER A 14 -12.50 -5.22 3.51
N HIS A 15 -11.68 -6.02 2.85
CA HIS A 15 -10.24 -6.07 3.12
C HIS A 15 -9.44 -6.28 1.84
N LEU A 16 -8.12 -6.11 1.97
CA LEU A 16 -7.15 -6.44 0.93
C LEU A 16 -5.96 -7.17 1.55
N GLU A 17 -5.54 -8.25 0.89
CA GLU A 17 -4.34 -9.00 1.25
C GLU A 17 -3.13 -8.44 0.53
N LEU A 18 -2.07 -8.21 1.29
CA LEU A 18 -0.76 -7.82 0.81
C LEU A 18 0.27 -8.86 1.25
N ILE A 19 1.36 -8.93 0.52
CA ILE A 19 2.51 -9.77 0.87
C ILE A 19 3.77 -8.94 1.02
N TYR A 20 4.73 -9.41 1.81
CA TYR A 20 6.09 -8.87 1.91
C TYR A 20 7.15 -9.98 1.67
N ALA A 21 8.39 -9.59 1.36
CA ALA A 21 9.47 -10.54 1.11
C ALA A 21 9.98 -11.21 2.41
N PRO A 22 10.56 -12.41 2.37
CA PRO A 22 10.99 -13.10 3.59
C PRO A 22 11.94 -12.27 4.46
N GLY A 23 11.62 -12.16 5.75
CA GLY A 23 12.40 -11.34 6.69
C GLY A 23 12.12 -9.83 6.64
N GLU A 24 11.25 -9.35 5.76
CA GLU A 24 10.92 -7.92 5.61
C GLU A 24 9.68 -7.47 6.43
N ARG A 25 9.19 -8.29 7.36
CA ARG A 25 8.00 -7.97 8.19
C ARG A 25 8.07 -6.58 8.84
N ALA A 26 9.21 -6.27 9.46
CA ALA A 26 9.43 -4.97 10.10
C ALA A 26 9.42 -3.82 9.07
N LEU A 27 10.00 -4.02 7.89
CA LEU A 27 10.03 -3.03 6.82
C LEU A 27 8.63 -2.76 6.26
N ALA A 28 7.81 -3.81 6.09
CA ALA A 28 6.42 -3.68 5.71
C ALA A 28 5.63 -2.87 6.76
N ALA A 29 5.81 -3.16 8.05
CA ALA A 29 5.20 -2.40 9.13
C ALA A 29 5.67 -0.93 9.15
N THR A 30 6.95 -0.66 8.90
CA THR A 30 7.51 0.70 8.76
C THR A 30 6.83 1.46 7.63
N LEU A 31 6.74 0.87 6.42
CA LEU A 31 6.06 1.48 5.27
C LEU A 31 4.61 1.86 5.59
N LEU A 32 3.85 0.93 6.18
CA LEU A 32 2.42 1.10 6.43
C LEU A 32 2.15 2.14 7.54
N ARG A 33 3.01 2.18 8.56
CA ARG A 33 2.98 3.26 9.57
C ARG A 33 3.37 4.61 8.95
N ALA A 34 4.34 4.65 8.04
CA ALA A 34 4.72 5.87 7.34
C ALA A 34 3.56 6.40 6.48
N LEU A 35 2.72 5.53 5.90
CA LEU A 35 1.48 5.92 5.23
C LEU A 35 0.42 6.50 6.16
N GLY A 36 0.56 6.32 7.48
CA GLY A 36 -0.36 6.84 8.49
C GLY A 36 -1.32 5.81 9.07
N PHE A 37 -1.16 4.53 8.71
CA PHE A 37 -2.00 3.46 9.24
C PHE A 37 -1.55 3.02 10.62
N ARG A 38 -2.50 2.47 11.41
CA ARG A 38 -2.17 1.74 12.62
C ARG A 38 -1.87 0.29 12.25
N VAL A 39 -0.70 -0.20 12.66
CA VAL A 39 -0.27 -1.59 12.39
C VAL A 39 -0.18 -2.35 13.71
N LEU A 40 -0.98 -3.40 13.83
CA LEU A 40 -0.88 -4.44 14.86
C LEU A 40 -0.02 -5.58 14.32
N ASP A 41 1.05 -5.92 15.05
CA ASP A 41 1.87 -7.09 14.80
C ASP A 41 1.65 -8.13 15.90
N PRO A 42 0.84 -9.18 15.66
CA PRO A 42 0.58 -10.25 16.62
C PRO A 42 1.81 -11.01 17.12
N GLN A 43 2.98 -10.84 16.50
CA GLN A 43 4.24 -11.45 16.97
C GLN A 43 4.92 -10.62 18.07
N THR A 44 4.65 -9.32 18.14
CA THR A 44 5.27 -8.40 19.12
C THR A 44 4.26 -7.71 20.02
N ASP A 45 3.01 -7.62 19.58
CA ASP A 45 1.96 -6.84 20.21
C ASP A 45 0.93 -7.77 20.87
N PRO A 46 0.25 -7.32 21.96
CA PRO A 46 -0.84 -8.06 22.54
C PRO A 46 -1.96 -8.31 21.53
N ILE A 47 -2.31 -9.59 21.31
CA ILE A 47 -3.36 -9.98 20.37
C ILE A 47 -4.74 -9.69 20.99
N PRO A 48 -5.60 -8.89 20.35
CA PRO A 48 -6.99 -8.72 20.78
C PRO A 48 -7.72 -10.07 20.84
N ALA A 49 -8.48 -10.32 21.92
CA ALA A 49 -9.18 -11.59 22.11
C ALA A 49 -10.09 -12.00 20.93
N LYS A 50 -10.62 -11.01 20.19
CA LYS A 50 -11.50 -11.18 19.02
C LYS A 50 -10.82 -11.75 17.77
N LEU A 51 -9.49 -11.72 17.69
CA LEU A 51 -8.73 -12.11 16.50
C LEU A 51 -8.42 -13.62 16.44
N GLY A 52 -8.51 -14.32 17.57
CA GLY A 52 -8.27 -15.76 17.65
C GLY A 52 -6.88 -16.19 17.16
N PRO A 53 -6.66 -17.49 16.94
CA PRO A 53 -5.36 -18.03 16.52
C PRO A 53 -4.99 -17.72 15.05
N ALA A 54 -5.96 -17.27 14.23
CA ALA A 54 -5.75 -16.99 12.82
C ALA A 54 -4.95 -15.71 12.55
N ALA A 55 -4.72 -14.87 13.56
CA ALA A 55 -4.05 -13.58 13.41
C ALA A 55 -2.52 -13.67 13.32
N ALA A 56 -1.91 -14.72 13.89
CA ALA A 56 -0.46 -14.82 14.06
C ALA A 56 0.40 -14.61 12.78
N PRO A 57 0.01 -15.09 11.58
CA PRO A 57 0.84 -14.90 10.39
C PRO A 57 0.75 -13.49 9.79
N PHE A 58 -0.29 -12.71 10.12
CA PHE A 58 -0.57 -11.43 9.47
C PHE A 58 -0.06 -10.26 10.30
N LEU A 59 0.42 -9.20 9.65
CA LEU A 59 0.26 -7.85 10.17
C LEU A 59 -1.18 -7.44 9.90
N ILE A 60 -1.83 -6.81 10.89
CA ILE A 60 -3.20 -6.32 10.76
C ILE A 60 -3.11 -4.79 10.71
N VAL A 61 -3.54 -4.23 9.59
CA VAL A 61 -3.41 -2.81 9.29
C VAL A 61 -4.79 -2.20 9.29
N TYR A 62 -4.99 -1.26 10.21
CA TYR A 62 -6.22 -0.48 10.29
C TYR A 62 -6.02 0.76 9.40
N VAL A 63 -6.80 0.83 8.31
CA VAL A 63 -6.77 1.98 7.40
C VAL A 63 -7.29 3.22 8.11
N ASP A 64 -8.37 3.08 8.87
CA ASP A 64 -8.77 4.04 9.90
C ASP A 64 -8.05 3.69 11.22
N PRO A 65 -7.08 4.51 11.68
CA PRO A 65 -6.29 4.20 12.87
C PRO A 65 -7.12 4.15 14.16
N GLU A 66 -8.28 4.80 14.21
CA GLU A 66 -9.17 4.82 15.38
C GLU A 66 -10.17 3.67 15.38
N SER A 67 -10.32 2.96 14.25
CA SER A 67 -11.18 1.77 14.16
C SER A 67 -10.60 0.64 15.00
N ASP A 68 -11.48 -0.14 15.62
CA ASP A 68 -11.12 -1.42 16.22
C ASP A 68 -11.59 -2.61 15.39
N ASP A 69 -12.31 -2.39 14.29
CA ASP A 69 -12.74 -3.45 13.37
C ASP A 69 -11.52 -4.11 12.73
N VAL A 70 -11.48 -5.44 12.77
CA VAL A 70 -10.38 -6.26 12.26
C VAL A 70 -10.74 -6.98 10.97
N PHE A 71 -11.95 -6.76 10.43
CA PHE A 71 -12.48 -7.44 9.25
C PHE A 71 -12.76 -6.47 8.10
N ASP A 72 -13.37 -5.32 8.40
CA ASP A 72 -13.76 -4.33 7.40
C ASP A 72 -12.86 -3.08 7.43
N ASN A 73 -12.56 -2.55 6.25
CA ASN A 73 -11.60 -1.46 6.02
C ASN A 73 -10.20 -1.75 6.61
N VAL A 74 -9.72 -2.99 6.41
CA VAL A 74 -8.42 -3.45 6.91
C VAL A 74 -7.54 -3.98 5.79
N LEU A 75 -6.23 -3.94 6.01
CA LEU A 75 -5.27 -4.69 5.21
C LEU A 75 -4.68 -5.80 6.06
N TYR A 76 -4.55 -6.98 5.48
CA TYR A 76 -3.74 -8.06 6.05
C TYR A 76 -2.44 -8.15 5.27
N VAL A 77 -1.32 -8.33 5.97
CA VAL A 77 -0.01 -8.41 5.31
C VAL A 77 0.74 -9.62 5.81
N SER A 78 1.08 -10.54 4.91
CA SER A 78 1.76 -11.79 5.26
C SER A 78 3.10 -11.93 4.54
N GLU A 79 3.95 -12.82 5.04
CA GLU A 79 5.15 -13.20 4.29
C GLU A 79 4.75 -13.98 3.04
N VAL A 80 5.40 -13.69 1.91
CA VAL A 80 5.15 -14.40 0.65
C VAL A 80 5.29 -15.91 0.82
N SER A 81 4.34 -16.66 0.25
CA SER A 81 4.34 -18.12 0.33
C SER A 81 5.56 -18.74 -0.39
N ALA A 82 6.01 -19.91 0.06
CA ALA A 82 7.12 -20.61 -0.60
C ALA A 82 6.91 -20.87 -2.11
N PRO A 83 5.70 -21.27 -2.59
CA PRO A 83 5.44 -21.38 -4.03
C PRO A 83 5.60 -20.06 -4.79
N GLN A 84 5.02 -18.97 -4.30
CA GLN A 84 5.14 -17.67 -4.95
C GLN A 84 6.58 -17.16 -4.93
N ARG A 85 7.28 -17.34 -3.80
CA ARG A 85 8.69 -17.00 -3.67
C ARG A 85 9.53 -17.66 -4.76
N ARG A 86 9.39 -18.98 -4.96
CA ARG A 86 10.14 -19.72 -6.00
C ARG A 86 9.81 -19.21 -7.40
N PHE A 87 8.55 -18.90 -7.66
CA PHE A 87 8.13 -18.33 -8.95
C PHE A 87 8.78 -16.97 -9.19
N GLU A 88 8.76 -16.07 -8.20
CA GLU A 88 9.37 -14.75 -8.33
C GLU A 88 10.89 -14.79 -8.35
N GLU A 89 11.53 -15.73 -7.66
CA GLU A 89 12.99 -15.95 -7.76
C GLU A 89 13.37 -16.33 -9.19
N ALA A 90 12.66 -17.28 -9.81
CA ALA A 90 12.89 -17.64 -11.20
C ALA A 90 12.62 -16.48 -12.18
N LEU A 91 11.59 -15.67 -11.92
CA LEU A 91 11.30 -14.48 -12.74
C LEU A 91 12.41 -13.42 -12.62
N ARG A 92 12.92 -13.18 -11.40
CA ARG A 92 14.05 -12.26 -11.16
C ARG A 92 15.34 -12.74 -11.81
N GLU A 93 15.61 -14.05 -11.77
CA GLU A 93 16.75 -14.64 -12.48
C GLU A 93 16.65 -14.35 -13.98
N ARG A 94 15.49 -14.59 -14.60
CA ARG A 94 15.28 -14.30 -16.03
C ARG A 94 15.37 -12.82 -16.37
N LEU A 95 14.87 -11.94 -15.48
CA LEU A 95 15.07 -10.49 -15.61
C LEU A 95 16.56 -10.08 -15.57
N GLY A 96 17.41 -10.84 -14.89
CA GLY A 96 18.85 -10.59 -14.83
C GLY A 96 19.61 -11.09 -16.08
N GLU A 97 19.09 -12.10 -16.76
CA GLU A 97 19.74 -12.74 -17.91
C GLU A 97 19.26 -12.21 -19.27
N ASP A 98 17.98 -11.86 -19.38
CA ASP A 98 17.35 -11.37 -20.61
C ASP A 98 17.29 -9.84 -20.61
N GLY A 99 18.20 -9.23 -21.36
CA GLY A 99 18.32 -7.77 -21.45
C GLY A 99 17.08 -7.07 -22.04
N GLU A 100 16.32 -7.74 -22.91
CA GLU A 100 15.09 -7.17 -23.47
C GLU A 100 13.97 -7.22 -22.43
N LEU A 101 13.82 -8.34 -21.73
CA LEU A 101 12.86 -8.45 -20.63
C LEU A 101 13.17 -7.44 -19.50
N ALA A 102 14.45 -7.27 -19.16
CA ALA A 102 14.91 -6.29 -18.19
C ALA A 102 14.53 -4.85 -18.60
N ARG A 103 14.74 -4.51 -19.89
CA ARG A 103 14.37 -3.21 -20.44
C ARG A 103 12.85 -2.98 -20.35
N LEU A 104 12.04 -3.95 -20.78
CA LEU A 104 10.57 -3.87 -20.74
C LEU A 104 10.04 -3.76 -19.30
N HIS A 105 10.63 -4.49 -18.36
CA HIS A 105 10.30 -4.37 -16.93
C HIS A 105 10.68 -2.98 -16.37
N GLY A 106 11.83 -2.44 -16.77
CA GLY A 106 12.24 -1.07 -16.44
C GLY A 106 11.25 -0.02 -16.97
N GLU A 107 10.76 -0.17 -18.19
CA GLU A 107 9.75 0.72 -18.79
C GLU A 107 8.40 0.63 -18.07
N LEU A 108 7.98 -0.57 -17.68
CA LEU A 108 6.81 -0.77 -16.83
C LEU A 108 6.99 -0.05 -15.48
N ARG A 109 8.14 -0.23 -14.82
CA ARG A 109 8.44 0.44 -13.54
C ARG A 109 8.46 1.96 -13.69
N ALA A 110 9.05 2.49 -14.76
CA ALA A 110 9.07 3.92 -15.05
C ALA A 110 7.67 4.50 -15.31
N SER A 111 6.72 3.68 -15.78
CA SER A 111 5.34 4.11 -16.01
C SER A 111 4.60 4.47 -14.71
N TYR A 112 4.93 3.83 -13.59
CA TYR A 112 4.40 4.18 -12.26
C TYR A 112 4.78 5.59 -11.80
N ALA A 113 5.92 6.12 -12.25
CA ALA A 113 6.33 7.48 -11.94
C ALA A 113 5.79 8.51 -12.96
N SER A 114 5.75 8.14 -14.24
CA SER A 114 5.41 9.09 -15.32
C SER A 114 3.90 9.19 -15.59
N LYS A 115 3.13 8.15 -15.31
CA LYS A 115 1.68 8.08 -15.54
C LYS A 115 0.95 7.39 -14.37
N PRO A 116 1.17 7.83 -13.12
CA PRO A 116 0.72 7.09 -11.94
C PRO A 116 -0.80 6.81 -11.94
N GLN A 117 -1.62 7.75 -12.43
CA GLN A 117 -3.08 7.60 -12.48
C GLN A 117 -3.56 6.47 -13.42
N MET A 118 -2.72 6.05 -14.38
CA MET A 118 -3.07 5.02 -15.37
C MET A 118 -2.57 3.62 -14.99
N MET A 119 -1.77 3.51 -13.93
CA MET A 119 -1.20 2.24 -13.50
C MET A 119 -2.11 1.54 -12.49
N THR A 120 -1.97 0.22 -12.33
CA THR A 120 -2.71 -0.52 -11.32
C THR A 120 -2.33 -0.06 -9.92
N HIS A 121 -3.31 0.38 -9.13
CA HIS A 121 -3.11 0.81 -7.75
C HIS A 121 -4.31 0.46 -6.86
N LEU A 122 -4.10 0.54 -5.56
CA LEU A 122 -5.17 0.61 -4.56
C LEU A 122 -5.26 2.06 -4.07
N GLY A 123 -6.48 2.59 -4.01
CA GLY A 123 -6.73 3.96 -3.54
C GLY A 123 -7.17 3.98 -2.09
N VAL A 124 -6.59 4.90 -1.31
CA VAL A 124 -6.93 5.12 0.11
C VAL A 124 -7.41 6.56 0.28
N GLY A 125 -8.58 6.71 0.89
CA GLY A 125 -9.14 8.00 1.26
C GLY A 125 -8.49 8.54 2.54
N PHE A 126 -7.94 9.74 2.48
CA PHE A 126 -7.41 10.50 3.62
C PHE A 126 -8.40 11.58 4.02
N ALA A 127 -8.35 12.01 5.29
CA ALA A 127 -9.28 13.00 5.81
C ALA A 127 -8.96 14.42 5.34
N SER A 128 -7.69 14.69 5.01
CA SER A 128 -7.23 16.03 4.62
C SER A 128 -6.00 15.97 3.72
N THR A 129 -5.77 17.05 2.97
CA THR A 129 -4.58 17.14 2.10
C THR A 129 -3.29 17.14 2.93
N GLU A 130 -3.34 17.75 4.11
CA GLU A 130 -2.21 17.83 5.02
C GLU A 130 -1.80 16.44 5.53
N GLU A 131 -2.73 15.47 5.64
CA GLU A 131 -2.38 14.09 5.96
C GLU A 131 -1.65 13.38 4.83
N VAL A 132 -2.07 13.61 3.58
CA VAL A 132 -1.38 13.09 2.39
C VAL A 132 0.04 13.64 2.36
N GLU A 133 0.22 14.95 2.52
CA GLU A 133 1.54 15.58 2.54
C GLU A 133 2.43 15.03 3.66
N ARG A 134 1.89 14.87 4.87
CA ARG A 134 2.63 14.25 5.99
C ARG A 134 3.03 12.80 5.70
N ALA A 135 2.17 12.01 5.04
CA ALA A 135 2.50 10.65 4.64
C ALA A 135 3.66 10.64 3.63
N CYS A 136 3.57 11.47 2.58
CA CYS A 136 4.64 11.66 1.59
C CYS A 136 5.96 12.07 2.25
N GLU A 137 5.94 13.02 3.19
CA GLU A 137 7.13 13.46 3.92
C GLU A 137 7.75 12.35 4.78
N ARG A 138 6.94 11.58 5.53
CA ARG A 138 7.43 10.46 6.33
C ARG A 138 8.11 9.40 5.45
N LEU A 139 7.46 9.04 4.35
CA LEU A 139 8.01 8.08 3.38
C LEU A 139 9.35 8.54 2.80
N ALA A 140 9.46 9.81 2.42
CA ALA A 140 10.68 10.36 1.83
C ALA A 140 11.84 10.49 2.83
N ARG A 141 11.56 10.62 4.12
CA ARG A 141 12.56 10.82 5.18
C ARG A 141 13.01 9.53 5.86
N ASP A 142 12.28 8.43 5.70
CA ASP A 142 12.61 7.18 6.38
C ASP A 142 13.81 6.49 5.71
N PRO A 143 14.97 6.36 6.39
CA PRO A 143 16.15 5.75 5.81
C PRO A 143 15.99 4.25 5.53
N GLN A 144 15.06 3.57 6.19
CA GLN A 144 14.78 2.14 5.93
C GLN A 144 14.07 1.94 4.59
N LEU A 145 13.33 2.95 4.12
CA LEU A 145 12.58 2.92 2.87
C LEU A 145 13.35 3.48 1.67
N ALA A 146 14.58 3.95 1.87
CA ALA A 146 15.42 4.54 0.84
C ALA A 146 15.63 3.57 -0.34
N GLY A 147 15.29 4.01 -1.56
CA GLY A 147 15.39 3.21 -2.78
C GLY A 147 14.29 2.14 -2.95
N ARG A 148 13.48 1.91 -1.92
CA ARG A 148 12.35 0.95 -1.91
C ARG A 148 11.00 1.63 -2.14
N VAL A 149 10.96 2.96 -2.08
CA VAL A 149 9.77 3.78 -2.25
C VAL A 149 10.04 4.92 -3.22
N VAL A 150 9.08 5.18 -4.11
CA VAL A 150 9.04 6.35 -4.99
C VAL A 150 7.74 7.10 -4.71
N VAL A 151 7.85 8.34 -4.28
CA VAL A 151 6.70 9.22 -4.02
C VAL A 151 6.59 10.21 -5.18
N SER A 152 5.41 10.26 -5.80
CA SER A 152 5.09 11.26 -6.82
C SER A 152 4.82 12.64 -6.19
N PRO A 153 4.80 13.72 -6.99
CA PRO A 153 4.27 15.01 -6.53
C PRO A 153 2.81 14.89 -6.06
N VAL A 154 2.37 15.85 -5.24
CA VAL A 154 0.95 16.00 -4.90
C VAL A 154 0.24 16.72 -6.06
N PHE A 155 -0.71 16.04 -6.68
CA PHE A 155 -1.56 16.55 -7.74
C PHE A 155 -2.78 17.26 -7.13
N ARG A 156 -2.88 18.56 -7.38
CA ARG A 156 -3.95 19.43 -6.86
C ARG A 156 -4.93 19.81 -7.99
N PRO A 157 -6.23 20.03 -7.69
CA PRO A 157 -7.22 20.53 -8.66
C PRO A 157 -6.69 21.70 -9.50
N GLY A 158 -6.94 21.67 -10.81
CA GLY A 158 -6.42 22.65 -11.77
C GLY A 158 -4.89 22.71 -11.96
N GLY A 159 -4.12 21.91 -11.21
CA GLY A 159 -2.66 21.86 -11.29
C GLY A 159 -2.12 20.89 -12.36
N PRO A 160 -0.82 20.98 -12.71
CA PRO A 160 -0.19 20.05 -13.65
C PRO A 160 -0.36 18.59 -13.24
N GLY A 161 -0.83 17.75 -14.16
CA GLY A 161 -1.03 16.31 -13.93
C GLY A 161 -2.29 15.94 -13.13
N SER A 162 -3.10 16.91 -12.70
CA SER A 162 -4.42 16.61 -12.14
C SER A 162 -5.37 16.10 -13.23
N LEU A 163 -6.15 15.07 -12.92
CA LEU A 163 -7.17 14.52 -13.83
C LEU A 163 -8.59 14.90 -13.43
N ASP A 164 -8.81 15.35 -12.20
CA ASP A 164 -10.14 15.67 -11.67
C ASP A 164 -10.04 16.80 -10.62
N ASP A 165 -10.90 17.80 -10.75
CA ASP A 165 -10.90 18.99 -9.88
C ASP A 165 -11.51 18.73 -8.50
N ARG A 166 -12.04 17.53 -8.26
CA ARG A 166 -12.69 17.14 -7.00
C ARG A 166 -11.78 16.40 -6.05
N VAL A 167 -10.53 16.12 -6.43
CA VAL A 167 -9.61 15.31 -5.64
C VAL A 167 -8.21 15.93 -5.58
N VAL A 168 -7.57 15.77 -4.42
CA VAL A 168 -6.11 15.88 -4.28
C VAL A 168 -5.56 14.47 -4.21
N GLN A 169 -4.52 14.18 -4.99
CA GLN A 169 -3.94 12.84 -5.10
C GLN A 169 -2.42 12.88 -4.97
N ALA A 170 -1.86 11.85 -4.35
CA ALA A 170 -0.45 11.50 -4.46
C ALA A 170 -0.34 9.99 -4.64
N PHE A 171 0.75 9.53 -5.22
CA PHE A 171 1.00 8.12 -5.49
C PHE A 171 2.33 7.68 -4.91
N VAL A 172 2.33 6.49 -4.31
CA VAL A 172 3.49 5.84 -3.71
C VAL A 172 3.70 4.51 -4.42
N TYR A 173 4.80 4.38 -5.16
CA TYR A 173 5.25 3.09 -5.67
C TYR A 173 6.23 2.45 -4.69
N THR A 174 6.12 1.14 -4.47
CA THR A 174 7.04 0.37 -3.63
C THR A 174 7.16 -1.08 -4.08
N ASP A 175 8.25 -1.74 -3.70
CA ASP A 175 8.45 -3.19 -3.82
C ASP A 175 8.56 -3.88 -2.44
N VAL A 176 8.15 -3.19 -1.36
CA VAL A 176 8.12 -3.76 0.01
C VAL A 176 6.86 -4.61 0.23
N VAL A 177 5.73 -4.15 -0.30
CA VAL A 177 4.45 -4.88 -0.26
C VAL A 177 3.80 -4.96 -1.63
N ALA A 178 3.01 -5.99 -1.88
CA ALA A 178 2.19 -6.10 -3.09
C ALA A 178 0.94 -6.96 -2.88
N THR A 179 -0.10 -6.69 -3.66
CA THR A 179 -1.28 -7.58 -3.81
C THR A 179 -1.02 -8.75 -4.76
N GLY A 180 -0.01 -8.63 -5.61
CA GLY A 180 0.39 -9.61 -6.63
C GLY A 180 1.83 -10.04 -6.45
N LEU A 181 2.67 -9.76 -7.44
CA LEU A 181 4.09 -10.10 -7.42
C LEU A 181 4.92 -8.97 -6.81
N LEU A 182 5.79 -9.28 -5.86
CA LEU A 182 6.70 -8.28 -5.26
C LEU A 182 7.67 -7.70 -6.29
N CYS A 183 8.16 -8.52 -7.22
CA CYS A 183 9.09 -8.10 -8.27
C CYS A 183 8.49 -7.09 -9.28
N THR A 184 7.16 -6.94 -9.34
CA THR A 184 6.50 -5.88 -10.14
C THR A 184 6.14 -4.64 -9.32
N GLY A 185 6.27 -4.72 -8.00
CA GLY A 185 5.90 -3.68 -7.06
C GLY A 185 4.39 -3.46 -6.92
N GLN A 186 4.06 -2.42 -6.18
CA GLN A 186 2.70 -1.97 -5.88
C GLN A 186 2.67 -0.45 -5.90
N GLN A 187 1.59 0.10 -6.47
CA GLN A 187 1.27 1.51 -6.30
C GLN A 187 0.09 1.69 -5.35
N ILE A 188 0.21 2.66 -4.47
CA ILE A 188 -0.82 3.08 -3.51
C ILE A 188 -1.13 4.54 -3.82
N GLU A 189 -2.40 4.81 -4.07
CA GLU A 189 -2.91 6.17 -4.24
C GLU A 189 -3.39 6.70 -2.87
N LEU A 190 -2.95 7.90 -2.53
CA LEU A 190 -3.38 8.68 -1.38
C LEU A 190 -4.31 9.76 -1.90
N GLN A 191 -5.60 9.69 -1.57
CA GLN A 191 -6.61 10.56 -2.17
C GLN A 191 -7.42 11.29 -1.11
N VAL A 192 -7.71 12.56 -1.36
CA VAL A 192 -8.66 13.37 -0.57
C VAL A 192 -9.71 13.91 -1.51
N ARG A 193 -10.98 13.74 -1.16
CA ARG A 193 -12.07 14.42 -1.86
C ARG A 193 -12.21 15.84 -1.32
N VAL A 194 -12.26 16.83 -2.22
CA VAL A 194 -12.43 18.26 -1.88
C VAL A 194 -13.80 18.81 -2.29
N ASP A 195 -14.66 17.96 -2.88
CA ASP A 195 -16.02 18.29 -3.28
C ASP A 195 -17.07 18.00 -2.20
N ALA A 196 -16.65 17.42 -1.07
CA ALA A 196 -17.47 17.17 0.10
C ALA A 196 -17.26 18.29 1.12
N ALA A 197 -17.84 19.47 0.86
CA ALA A 197 -18.07 20.52 1.85
C ALA A 197 -19.58 20.63 2.14
#